data_AF-A0A231GJZ9-F1
#
_entry.id   AF-A0A231GJZ9-F1
#
_cell.length_a   1.000
_cell.length_b   1.000
_cell.length_c   1.000
_cell.angle_alpha   90.00
_cell.angle_beta   90.00
_cell.angle_gamma   90.00
#
_symmetry.space_group_name_H-M   'P 1'
#
loop_
_entity.id
_entity.type
_entity.pdbx_description
1 polymer ?
#
loop_
_entity_poly.entity_id
_entity_poly.type
_entity_poly.pdbx_seq_one_letter_code
_entity_poly.pdbx_strand_id
1 'polypeptide(L)'
;MEFFEKLASLAAKVRLQSAAIQTEEATKNAFVMPFISTVLGYDVFDPTEVTPEFVCDIGTKKGEKIDYAIMKAGEVQILIECKKIGEPLHINHASQLFRYFHVTSARISILTNGQVYKFFTDLDAPNKMDEKPFLELDLLDIDEYSVPELVKLTKSAFDVESIISAAGELKYVSQIKKVIASQVSKPDDDFVKVFASRVYDGVITQKVREQFHELTRKAVVQFLNDQINDRLKSAMSGALQPAQASLPVATGDTEQSDVRDEPEDKVLTTLEELEGYHIVRAVVRSVVDAKRIVQRDTQSYFGILLDDNNRKPICRLHFNRSQKYIGIFDEEKNETRHAINSVDDIYEYSDHLKKTVGYYD
;
A
#
# COMPACT_ATOMS: atom_id res chain seq x y z
N MET A 1 3.79 -14.49 10.96
CA MET A 1 5.07 -13.83 11.26
C MET A 1 6.18 -14.45 10.41
N GLU A 2 6.43 -15.76 10.52
CA GLU A 2 7.47 -16.48 9.75
C GLU A 2 7.33 -16.36 8.21
N PHE A 3 6.12 -16.46 7.65
CA PHE A 3 5.90 -16.32 6.21
C PHE A 3 6.27 -14.92 5.68
N PHE A 4 5.83 -13.88 6.39
CA PHE A 4 6.11 -12.50 6.01
C PHE A 4 7.60 -12.19 6.10
N GLU A 5 8.31 -12.75 7.09
CA GLU A 5 9.77 -12.62 7.20
C GLU A 5 10.50 -13.24 6.00
N LYS A 6 10.09 -14.43 5.56
CA LYS A 6 10.63 -15.09 4.35
C LYS A 6 10.41 -14.23 3.11
N LEU A 7 9.20 -13.68 2.96
CA LEU A 7 8.85 -12.81 1.85
C LEU A 7 9.66 -11.49 1.89
N ALA A 8 9.77 -10.86 3.06
CA ALA A 8 10.52 -9.62 3.26
C ALA A 8 12.03 -9.82 3.04
N SER A 9 12.57 -10.98 3.43
CA SER A 9 13.97 -11.36 3.16
C SER A 9 14.24 -11.43 1.66
N LEU A 10 13.35 -12.06 0.89
CA LEU A 10 13.47 -12.11 -0.56
C LEU A 10 13.34 -10.71 -1.19
N ALA A 11 12.39 -9.90 -0.72
CA ALA A 11 12.25 -8.51 -1.16
C ALA A 11 13.52 -7.68 -0.92
N ALA A 12 14.17 -7.83 0.24
CA ALA A 12 15.44 -7.18 0.54
C ALA A 12 16.55 -7.64 -0.42
N LYS A 13 16.59 -8.94 -0.75
CA LYS A 13 17.53 -9.48 -1.74
C LYS A 13 17.33 -8.88 -3.13
N VAL A 14 16.07 -8.75 -3.58
CA VAL A 14 15.73 -8.09 -4.86
C VAL A 14 16.20 -6.63 -4.87
N ARG A 15 15.94 -5.86 -3.80
CA ARG A 15 16.41 -4.46 -3.69
C ARG A 15 17.94 -4.35 -3.82
N LEU A 16 18.68 -5.24 -3.18
CA LEU A 16 20.14 -5.17 -3.14
C LEU A 16 20.80 -5.67 -4.43
N GLN A 17 20.25 -6.72 -5.06
CA GLN A 17 20.94 -7.47 -6.11
C GLN A 17 20.39 -7.26 -7.51
N SER A 18 19.17 -6.71 -7.68
CA SER A 18 18.51 -6.59 -8.98
C SER A 18 19.38 -5.92 -10.05
N ALA A 19 20.11 -4.85 -9.71
CA ALA A 19 21.00 -4.15 -10.64
C ALA A 19 22.18 -5.00 -11.14
N ALA A 20 22.64 -5.98 -10.36
CA ALA A 20 23.75 -6.87 -10.72
C ALA A 20 23.31 -8.08 -11.56
N ILE A 21 22.01 -8.40 -11.58
CA ILE A 21 21.46 -9.56 -12.28
C ILE A 21 21.09 -9.18 -13.71
N GLN A 22 21.77 -9.77 -14.70
CA GLN A 22 21.70 -9.34 -16.09
C GLN A 22 21.15 -10.39 -17.05
N THR A 23 20.86 -11.61 -16.59
CA THR A 23 20.33 -12.69 -17.42
C THR A 23 19.08 -13.30 -16.81
N GLU A 24 18.28 -13.96 -17.65
CA GLU A 24 17.11 -14.73 -17.20
C GLU A 24 17.53 -15.85 -16.24
N GLU A 25 18.58 -16.61 -16.58
CA GLU A 25 19.12 -17.65 -15.71
C GLU A 25 19.60 -17.13 -14.36
N ALA A 26 20.27 -15.97 -14.34
CA ALA A 26 20.65 -15.35 -13.06
C ALA A 26 19.42 -14.88 -12.27
N THR A 27 18.35 -14.45 -12.94
CA THR A 27 17.08 -14.09 -12.30
C THR A 27 16.40 -15.31 -11.66
N LYS A 28 16.36 -16.43 -12.40
CA LYS A 28 15.86 -17.72 -11.91
C LYS A 28 16.60 -18.16 -10.65
N ASN A 29 17.93 -18.15 -10.71
CA ASN A 29 18.78 -18.56 -9.59
C ASN A 29 18.71 -17.61 -8.38
N ALA A 30 18.76 -16.31 -8.62
CA ALA A 30 18.85 -15.32 -7.54
C ALA A 30 17.51 -15.08 -6.85
N PHE A 31 16.39 -15.14 -7.57
CA PHE A 31 15.09 -14.68 -7.08
C PHE A 31 13.98 -15.73 -7.17
N VAL A 32 13.80 -16.37 -8.33
CA VAL A 32 12.67 -17.29 -8.53
C VAL A 32 12.82 -18.60 -7.75
N MET A 33 13.99 -19.25 -7.80
CA MET A 33 14.23 -20.47 -7.02
C MET A 33 14.09 -20.23 -5.52
N PRO A 34 14.67 -19.16 -4.93
CA PRO A 34 14.42 -18.81 -3.53
C PRO A 34 12.95 -18.53 -3.20
N PHE A 35 12.17 -17.99 -4.15
CA PHE A 35 10.73 -17.84 -3.97
C PHE A 35 10.03 -19.20 -3.88
N ILE A 36 10.31 -20.11 -4.81
CA ILE A 36 9.75 -21.47 -4.80
C ILE A 36 10.14 -22.20 -3.51
N SER A 37 11.42 -22.15 -3.15
CA SER A 37 11.95 -22.92 -2.02
C SER A 37 11.62 -22.31 -0.65
N THR A 38 11.90 -21.03 -0.47
CA THR A 38 11.84 -20.39 0.84
C THR A 38 10.45 -19.83 1.10
N VAL A 39 9.81 -19.21 0.10
CA VAL A 39 8.50 -18.57 0.28
C VAL A 39 7.38 -19.61 0.14
N LEU A 40 7.32 -20.33 -0.98
CA LEU A 40 6.28 -21.33 -1.21
C LEU A 40 6.54 -22.66 -0.47
N GLY A 41 7.80 -22.95 -0.13
CA GLY A 41 8.17 -24.13 0.66
C GLY A 41 8.28 -25.42 -0.15
N TYR A 42 8.39 -25.34 -1.48
CA TYR A 42 8.59 -26.51 -2.33
C TYR A 42 10.07 -26.86 -2.46
N ASP A 43 10.41 -28.15 -2.48
CA ASP A 43 11.80 -28.57 -2.60
C ASP A 43 12.29 -28.48 -4.06
N VAL A 44 13.09 -27.45 -4.36
CA VAL A 44 13.71 -27.25 -5.69
C VAL A 44 14.79 -28.27 -6.02
N PHE A 45 15.23 -29.07 -5.05
CA PHE A 45 16.22 -30.14 -5.24
C PHE A 45 15.57 -31.52 -5.40
N ASP A 46 14.26 -31.65 -5.14
CA ASP A 46 13.50 -32.86 -5.43
C ASP A 46 12.82 -32.75 -6.80
N PRO A 47 13.30 -33.44 -7.84
CA PRO A 47 12.72 -33.37 -9.19
C PRO A 47 11.30 -33.96 -9.26
N THR A 48 10.87 -34.73 -8.25
CA THR A 48 9.50 -35.25 -8.15
C THR A 48 8.53 -34.23 -7.58
N GLU A 49 9.04 -33.12 -7.04
CA GLU A 49 8.27 -32.01 -6.47
C GLU A 49 8.41 -30.73 -7.30
N VAL A 50 9.63 -30.37 -7.72
CA VAL A 50 9.89 -29.24 -8.62
C VAL A 50 10.71 -29.73 -9.79
N THR A 51 10.12 -29.78 -10.97
CA THR A 51 10.79 -30.18 -12.20
C THR A 51 11.21 -28.94 -13.00
N PRO A 52 12.52 -28.63 -13.10
CA PRO A 52 13.00 -27.58 -14.00
C PRO A 52 12.93 -28.03 -15.45
N GLU A 53 12.83 -27.08 -16.38
CA GLU A 53 12.77 -27.33 -17.83
C GLU A 53 11.71 -28.39 -18.23
N PHE A 54 10.56 -28.37 -17.56
CA PHE A 54 9.51 -29.37 -17.76
C PHE A 54 8.98 -29.32 -19.20
N VAL A 55 8.89 -30.49 -19.85
CA VAL A 55 8.54 -30.60 -21.26
C VAL A 55 7.02 -30.62 -21.42
N CYS A 56 6.50 -29.66 -22.18
CA CYS A 56 5.07 -29.47 -22.45
C CYS A 56 4.79 -29.61 -23.96
N ASP A 57 5.08 -30.77 -24.54
CA ASP A 57 4.91 -31.02 -25.97
C ASP A 57 3.44 -30.95 -26.41
N ILE A 58 3.18 -30.31 -27.56
CA ILE A 58 1.83 -30.12 -28.11
C ILE A 58 1.78 -30.53 -29.58
N GLY A 59 1.01 -31.57 -29.89
CA GLY A 59 0.78 -32.02 -31.26
C GLY A 59 2.09 -32.30 -32.00
N THR A 60 2.41 -31.48 -33.00
CA THR A 60 3.63 -31.60 -33.83
C THR A 60 4.82 -30.76 -33.35
N LYS A 61 4.65 -29.86 -32.37
CA LYS A 61 5.75 -29.08 -31.77
C LYS A 61 6.35 -29.86 -30.60
N LYS A 62 7.52 -30.45 -30.83
CA LYS A 62 8.31 -31.19 -29.84
C LYS A 62 9.44 -30.33 -29.28
N GLY A 63 9.77 -30.53 -28.01
CA GLY A 63 10.85 -29.86 -27.29
C GLY A 63 10.46 -28.53 -26.66
N GLU A 64 9.17 -28.23 -26.54
CA GLU A 64 8.72 -27.01 -25.84
C GLU A 64 8.84 -27.24 -24.33
N LYS A 65 9.49 -26.30 -23.64
CA LYS A 65 9.78 -26.39 -22.22
C LYS A 65 9.22 -25.19 -21.48
N ILE A 66 8.90 -25.41 -20.22
CA ILE A 66 8.62 -24.36 -19.24
C ILE A 66 9.71 -24.39 -18.17
N ASP A 67 10.01 -23.24 -17.57
CA ASP A 67 11.13 -23.12 -16.63
C ASP A 67 10.98 -24.00 -15.39
N TYR A 68 9.81 -23.98 -14.74
CA TYR A 68 9.54 -24.87 -13.60
C TYR A 68 8.11 -25.39 -13.62
N ALA A 69 7.95 -26.65 -13.22
CA ALA A 69 6.68 -27.26 -12.89
C ALA A 69 6.70 -27.73 -11.44
N ILE A 70 5.67 -27.37 -10.66
CA ILE A 70 5.45 -27.90 -9.32
C ILE A 70 4.49 -29.08 -9.41
N MET A 71 4.93 -30.20 -8.86
CA MET A 71 4.28 -31.50 -8.91
C MET A 71 3.65 -31.82 -7.55
N LYS A 72 2.46 -32.42 -7.57
CA LYS A 72 1.82 -33.00 -6.38
C LYS A 72 1.20 -34.33 -6.76
N ALA A 73 1.56 -35.39 -6.05
CA ALA A 73 1.08 -36.75 -6.33
C ALA A 73 1.30 -37.22 -7.79
N GLY A 74 2.39 -36.77 -8.43
CA GLY A 74 2.73 -37.13 -9.81
C GLY A 74 2.01 -36.30 -10.89
N GLU A 75 1.15 -35.35 -10.50
CA GLU A 75 0.46 -34.45 -11.41
C GLU A 75 1.03 -33.03 -11.33
N VAL A 76 1.07 -32.33 -12.46
CA VAL A 76 1.48 -30.93 -12.52
C VAL A 76 0.38 -30.07 -11.89
N GLN A 77 0.72 -29.26 -10.89
CA GLN A 77 -0.21 -28.35 -10.22
C GLN A 77 0.01 -26.89 -10.61
N ILE A 78 1.29 -26.47 -10.65
CA ILE A 78 1.66 -25.09 -10.95
C ILE A 78 2.73 -25.06 -12.05
N LEU A 79 2.53 -24.19 -13.03
CA LEU A 79 3.47 -23.90 -14.10
C LEU A 79 4.12 -22.53 -13.87
N ILE A 80 5.44 -22.42 -13.95
CA ILE A 80 6.15 -21.16 -13.71
C ILE A 80 7.01 -20.81 -14.91
N GLU A 81 6.72 -19.66 -15.52
CA GLU A 81 7.49 -19.07 -16.62
C GLU A 81 8.22 -17.83 -16.10
N CYS A 82 9.51 -17.76 -16.37
CA CYS A 82 10.38 -16.72 -15.89
C CYS A 82 10.78 -15.77 -17.03
N LYS A 83 11.09 -14.54 -16.67
CA LYS A 83 11.70 -13.52 -17.53
C LYS A 83 12.87 -12.90 -16.80
N LYS A 84 13.70 -12.16 -17.53
CA LYS A 84 14.82 -11.45 -16.92
C LYS A 84 14.29 -10.33 -16.00
N ILE A 85 14.95 -10.13 -14.86
CA ILE A 85 14.65 -9.02 -13.94
C ILE A 85 14.61 -7.68 -14.69
N GLY A 86 13.61 -6.86 -14.37
CA GLY A 86 13.38 -5.57 -15.03
C GLY A 86 12.64 -5.64 -16.37
N GLU A 87 12.46 -6.82 -16.96
CA GLU A 87 11.62 -6.96 -18.15
C GLU A 87 10.13 -6.86 -17.79
N PRO A 88 9.32 -6.14 -18.59
CA PRO A 88 7.89 -6.04 -18.35
C PRO A 88 7.19 -7.36 -18.64
N LEU A 89 6.31 -7.77 -17.71
CA LEU A 89 5.54 -9.00 -17.83
C LEU A 89 4.29 -8.78 -18.70
N HIS A 90 4.43 -8.98 -20.01
CA HIS A 90 3.29 -8.96 -20.94
C HIS A 90 2.72 -10.36 -21.19
N ILE A 91 1.40 -10.46 -21.28
CA ILE A 91 0.72 -11.73 -21.52
C ILE A 91 0.92 -12.27 -22.94
N ASN A 92 1.31 -11.42 -23.89
CA ASN A 92 1.72 -11.85 -25.23
C ASN A 92 3.02 -12.68 -25.18
N HIS A 93 3.86 -12.47 -24.16
CA HIS A 93 4.99 -13.33 -23.85
C HIS A 93 4.56 -14.62 -23.13
N ALA A 94 3.32 -14.70 -22.65
CA ALA A 94 2.73 -15.89 -22.03
C ALA A 94 2.09 -16.86 -23.05
N SER A 95 2.35 -16.69 -24.36
CA SER A 95 1.90 -17.65 -25.40
C SER A 95 2.40 -19.08 -25.16
N GLN A 96 3.49 -19.24 -24.41
CA GLN A 96 3.96 -20.51 -23.85
C GLN A 96 3.01 -21.02 -22.75
N LEU A 97 2.69 -20.21 -21.75
CA LEU A 97 1.78 -20.58 -20.66
C LEU A 97 0.37 -20.96 -21.15
N PHE A 98 -0.23 -20.20 -22.08
CA PHE A 98 -1.55 -20.55 -22.64
C PHE A 98 -1.56 -21.93 -23.30
N ARG A 99 -0.48 -22.26 -23.99
CA ARG A 99 -0.30 -23.54 -24.68
C ARG A 99 -0.17 -24.68 -23.67
N TYR A 100 0.65 -24.49 -22.64
CA TYR A 100 0.94 -25.52 -21.65
C TYR A 100 -0.24 -25.81 -20.72
N PHE A 101 -1.06 -24.80 -20.42
CA PHE A 101 -2.30 -24.98 -19.66
C PHE A 101 -3.27 -25.96 -20.32
N HIS A 102 -3.26 -26.06 -21.65
CA HIS A 102 -4.18 -26.92 -22.39
C HIS A 102 -3.74 -28.39 -22.41
N VAL A 103 -2.46 -28.67 -22.16
CA VAL A 103 -1.87 -30.01 -22.31
C VAL A 103 -1.35 -30.60 -21.00
N THR A 104 -1.55 -29.90 -19.88
CA THR A 104 -1.15 -30.35 -18.54
C THR A 104 -2.36 -30.36 -17.62
N SER A 105 -2.25 -31.03 -16.47
CA SER A 105 -3.23 -31.00 -15.38
C SER A 105 -3.15 -29.71 -14.55
N ALA A 106 -2.25 -28.78 -14.89
CA ALA A 106 -2.01 -27.58 -14.11
C ALA A 106 -3.24 -26.66 -14.16
N ARG A 107 -3.66 -26.20 -12.99
CA ARG A 107 -4.77 -25.25 -12.85
C ARG A 107 -4.32 -23.86 -12.40
N ILE A 108 -3.01 -23.70 -12.17
CA ILE A 108 -2.38 -22.43 -11.78
C ILE A 108 -1.11 -22.24 -12.62
N SER A 109 -0.88 -21.01 -13.09
CA SER A 109 0.41 -20.61 -13.64
C SER A 109 0.91 -19.30 -13.05
N ILE A 110 2.22 -19.13 -13.10
CA ILE A 110 2.92 -17.96 -12.59
C ILE A 110 3.80 -17.43 -13.72
N LEU A 111 3.63 -16.15 -14.05
CA LEU A 111 4.57 -15.41 -14.89
C LEU A 111 5.35 -14.45 -13.99
N THR A 112 6.68 -14.52 -14.01
CA THR A 112 7.50 -13.69 -13.12
C THR A 112 8.81 -13.22 -13.75
N ASN A 113 9.31 -12.08 -13.28
CA ASN A 113 10.69 -11.61 -13.56
C ASN A 113 11.55 -11.61 -12.29
N GLY A 114 11.15 -12.37 -11.25
CA GLY A 114 11.83 -12.43 -9.96
C GLY A 114 11.44 -11.32 -8.97
N GLN A 115 10.96 -10.16 -9.44
CA GLN A 115 10.39 -9.10 -8.60
C GLN A 115 8.86 -9.15 -8.57
N VAL A 116 8.25 -9.13 -9.77
CA VAL A 116 6.80 -9.14 -9.94
C VAL A 116 6.37 -10.57 -10.27
N TYR A 117 5.29 -11.03 -9.65
CA TYR A 117 4.68 -12.33 -9.87
C TYR A 117 3.21 -12.14 -10.23
N LYS A 118 2.79 -12.69 -11.37
CA LYS A 118 1.40 -12.68 -11.82
C LYS A 118 0.88 -14.10 -11.84
N PHE A 119 -0.20 -14.35 -11.10
CA PHE A 119 -0.79 -15.67 -10.94
C PHE A 119 -2.07 -15.78 -11.77
N PHE A 120 -2.17 -16.83 -12.56
CA PHE A 120 -3.30 -17.09 -13.45
C PHE A 120 -3.92 -18.44 -13.15
N THR A 121 -5.16 -18.60 -13.56
CA THR A 121 -5.95 -19.83 -13.44
C THR A 121 -6.85 -19.98 -14.67
N ASP A 122 -7.71 -20.98 -14.71
CA ASP A 122 -8.62 -21.33 -15.81
C ASP A 122 -10.10 -21.12 -15.46
N LEU A 123 -10.43 -19.98 -14.85
CA LEU A 123 -11.80 -19.69 -14.42
C LEU A 123 -12.74 -19.41 -15.59
N ASP A 124 -12.24 -18.77 -16.66
CA ASP A 124 -13.07 -18.38 -17.78
C ASP A 124 -13.45 -19.59 -18.64
N ALA A 125 -12.53 -20.55 -18.79
CA ALA A 125 -12.78 -21.81 -19.47
C ALA A 125 -11.82 -22.91 -18.97
N PRO A 126 -12.30 -24.14 -18.70
CA PRO A 126 -11.46 -25.24 -18.24
C PRO A 126 -10.25 -25.49 -19.15
N ASN A 127 -9.07 -25.67 -18.54
CA ASN A 127 -7.80 -25.90 -19.25
C ASN A 127 -7.43 -24.79 -20.25
N LYS A 128 -7.93 -23.57 -20.03
CA LYS A 128 -7.55 -22.38 -20.76
C LYS A 128 -7.22 -21.28 -19.75
N MET A 129 -5.94 -20.93 -19.68
CA MET A 129 -5.47 -19.84 -18.84
C MET A 129 -6.23 -18.54 -19.14
N ASP A 130 -6.63 -17.85 -18.09
CA ASP A 130 -7.26 -16.54 -18.14
C ASP A 130 -6.29 -15.48 -18.68
N GLU A 131 -6.83 -14.46 -19.36
CA GLU A 131 -6.04 -13.33 -19.87
C GLU A 131 -5.63 -12.33 -18.76
N LYS A 132 -6.25 -12.42 -17.59
CA LYS A 132 -6.00 -11.49 -16.48
C LYS A 132 -5.61 -12.30 -15.25
N PRO A 133 -4.53 -11.91 -14.54
CA PRO A 133 -4.15 -12.60 -13.32
C PRO A 133 -5.21 -12.38 -12.24
N PHE A 134 -5.38 -13.38 -11.39
CA PHE A 134 -6.24 -13.26 -10.21
C PHE A 134 -5.49 -12.68 -9.01
N LEU A 135 -4.16 -12.81 -8.98
CA LEU A 135 -3.28 -12.28 -7.95
C LEU A 135 -2.03 -11.66 -8.62
N GLU A 136 -1.59 -10.52 -8.11
CA GLU A 136 -0.33 -9.89 -8.48
C GLU A 136 0.45 -9.55 -7.20
N LEU A 137 1.74 -9.85 -7.20
CA LEU A 137 2.66 -9.56 -6.11
C LEU A 137 3.85 -8.80 -6.67
N ASP A 138 4.12 -7.60 -6.15
CA ASP A 138 5.39 -6.91 -6.32
C ASP A 138 6.19 -7.03 -5.01
N LEU A 139 7.35 -7.67 -5.05
CA LEU A 139 8.20 -7.81 -3.86
C LEU A 139 8.70 -6.46 -3.33
N LEU A 140 8.74 -5.41 -4.14
CA LEU A 140 9.15 -4.08 -3.69
C LEU A 140 7.99 -3.27 -3.08
N ASP A 141 6.75 -3.66 -3.37
CA ASP A 141 5.50 -3.02 -2.95
C ASP A 141 4.44 -4.09 -2.64
N ILE A 142 4.61 -4.77 -1.51
CA ILE A 142 3.77 -5.92 -1.12
C ILE A 142 2.43 -5.40 -0.57
N ASP A 143 1.34 -5.71 -1.25
CA ASP A 143 -0.02 -5.48 -0.74
C ASP A 143 -0.30 -6.46 0.42
N GLU A 144 -0.55 -5.96 1.63
CA GLU A 144 -0.86 -6.80 2.81
C GLU A 144 -2.08 -7.71 2.59
N TYR A 145 -3.05 -7.28 1.77
CA TYR A 145 -4.21 -8.09 1.42
C TYR A 145 -3.88 -9.25 0.48
N SER A 146 -2.73 -9.22 -0.20
CA SER A 146 -2.26 -10.31 -1.06
C SER A 146 -1.61 -11.46 -0.28
N VAL A 147 -1.12 -11.18 0.94
CA VAL A 147 -0.34 -12.14 1.75
C VAL A 147 -1.14 -13.39 2.12
N PRO A 148 -2.40 -13.30 2.60
CA PRO A 148 -3.20 -14.50 2.89
C PRO A 148 -3.42 -15.39 1.67
N GLU A 149 -3.57 -14.79 0.49
CA GLU A 149 -3.76 -15.51 -0.77
C GLU A 149 -2.47 -16.19 -1.22
N LEU A 150 -1.33 -15.55 -1.00
CA LEU A 150 -0.03 -16.15 -1.25
C LEU A 150 0.26 -17.35 -0.33
N VAL A 151 -0.19 -17.30 0.92
CA VAL A 151 -0.07 -18.43 1.86
C VAL A 151 -0.78 -19.68 1.33
N LYS A 152 -1.93 -19.54 0.68
CA LYS A 152 -2.66 -20.69 0.09
C LYS A 152 -1.86 -21.41 -0.99
N LEU A 153 -0.91 -20.72 -1.64
CA LEU A 153 -0.04 -21.29 -2.68
C LEU A 153 1.15 -22.07 -2.10
N THR A 154 1.39 -21.99 -0.78
CA THR A 154 2.48 -22.72 -0.12
C THR A 154 2.21 -24.22 -0.05
N LYS A 155 3.26 -25.03 -0.08
CA LYS A 155 3.19 -26.50 -0.03
C LYS A 155 2.27 -27.03 1.07
N SER A 156 2.35 -26.44 2.27
CA SER A 156 1.59 -26.90 3.45
C SER A 156 0.10 -26.53 3.40
N ALA A 157 -0.29 -25.51 2.65
CA ALA A 157 -1.67 -25.02 2.54
C ALA A 157 -2.29 -25.24 1.16
N PHE A 158 -1.56 -25.86 0.23
CA PHE A 158 -1.96 -25.97 -1.17
C PHE A 158 -3.21 -26.83 -1.37
N ASP A 159 -4.30 -26.16 -1.73
CA ASP A 159 -5.56 -26.74 -2.17
C ASP A 159 -6.05 -26.02 -3.42
N VAL A 160 -5.97 -26.70 -4.56
CA VAL A 160 -6.28 -26.15 -5.87
C VAL A 160 -7.74 -25.69 -5.99
N GLU A 161 -8.70 -26.44 -5.41
CA GLU A 161 -10.12 -26.08 -5.51
C GLU A 161 -10.43 -24.82 -4.70
N SER A 162 -9.85 -24.73 -3.49
CA SER A 162 -9.99 -23.56 -2.63
C SER A 162 -9.37 -22.30 -3.26
N ILE A 163 -8.17 -22.43 -3.85
CA ILE A 163 -7.49 -21.32 -4.54
C ILE A 163 -8.34 -20.83 -5.72
N ILE A 164 -8.88 -21.74 -6.52
CA ILE A 164 -9.67 -21.39 -7.71
C ILE A 164 -10.99 -20.73 -7.31
N SER A 165 -11.66 -21.25 -6.27
CA SER A 165 -12.85 -20.61 -5.73
C SER A 165 -12.58 -19.17 -5.27
N ALA A 166 -11.44 -18.91 -4.62
CA ALA A 166 -11.06 -17.56 -4.20
C ALA A 166 -10.61 -16.68 -5.38
N ALA A 167 -9.97 -17.26 -6.38
CA ALA A 167 -9.45 -16.56 -7.55
C ALA A 167 -10.54 -15.83 -8.33
N GLY A 168 -11.78 -16.35 -8.36
CA GLY A 168 -12.92 -15.69 -8.98
C GLY A 168 -13.18 -14.30 -8.40
N GLU A 169 -13.31 -14.21 -7.08
CA GLU A 169 -13.51 -12.94 -6.38
C GLU A 169 -12.29 -12.02 -6.53
N LEU A 170 -11.08 -12.55 -6.30
CA LEU A 170 -9.83 -11.79 -6.36
C LEU A 170 -9.59 -11.17 -7.74
N LYS A 171 -9.89 -11.92 -8.81
CA LYS A 171 -9.79 -11.44 -10.20
C LYS A 171 -10.66 -10.20 -10.41
N TYR A 172 -11.90 -10.21 -9.93
CA TYR A 172 -12.79 -9.05 -10.08
C TYR A 172 -12.38 -7.90 -9.15
N VAL A 173 -12.04 -8.17 -7.90
CA VAL A 173 -11.56 -7.13 -6.96
C VAL A 173 -10.32 -6.42 -7.49
N SER A 174 -9.34 -7.17 -8.02
CA SER A 174 -8.13 -6.62 -8.63
C SER A 174 -8.47 -5.73 -9.85
N GLN A 175 -9.37 -6.20 -10.73
CA GLN A 175 -9.82 -5.41 -11.88
C GLN A 175 -10.57 -4.14 -11.46
N ILE A 176 -11.42 -4.21 -10.45
CA ILE A 176 -12.14 -3.06 -9.90
C ILE A 176 -11.14 -2.06 -9.31
N LYS A 177 -10.15 -2.50 -8.51
CA LYS A 177 -9.09 -1.61 -7.98
C LYS A 177 -8.35 -0.87 -9.10
N LYS A 178 -8.04 -1.56 -10.21
CA LYS A 178 -7.40 -0.94 -11.39
C LYS A 178 -8.28 0.11 -12.06
N VAL A 179 -9.58 -0.18 -12.23
CA VAL A 179 -10.54 0.79 -12.78
C VAL A 179 -10.68 1.99 -11.85
N ILE A 180 -10.81 1.78 -10.53
CA ILE A 180 -10.87 2.89 -9.55
C ILE A 180 -9.60 3.75 -9.67
N ALA A 181 -8.40 3.15 -9.69
CA ALA A 181 -7.15 3.89 -9.82
C ALA A 181 -7.09 4.69 -11.14
N SER A 182 -7.57 4.13 -12.25
CA SER A 182 -7.64 4.88 -13.52
C SER A 182 -8.62 6.04 -13.42
N GLN A 183 -9.80 5.85 -12.82
CA GLN A 183 -10.79 6.92 -12.64
C GLN A 183 -10.28 8.04 -11.71
N VAL A 184 -9.55 7.69 -10.64
CA VAL A 184 -8.96 8.68 -9.72
C VAL A 184 -7.90 9.53 -10.42
N SER A 185 -7.03 8.91 -11.23
CA SER A 185 -5.96 9.61 -11.92
C SER A 185 -6.47 10.43 -13.13
N LYS A 186 -7.36 9.84 -13.91
CA LYS A 186 -7.97 10.40 -15.12
C LYS A 186 -9.40 9.88 -15.25
N PRO A 187 -10.39 10.61 -14.68
CA PRO A 187 -11.80 10.32 -14.87
C PRO A 187 -12.16 10.14 -16.35
N ASP A 188 -13.03 9.18 -16.66
CA ASP A 188 -13.66 9.08 -17.98
C ASP A 188 -15.04 9.74 -18.02
N ASP A 189 -15.64 9.82 -19.21
CA ASP A 189 -16.94 10.47 -19.43
C ASP A 189 -18.06 9.81 -18.62
N ASP A 190 -18.05 8.48 -18.48
CA ASP A 190 -19.10 7.76 -17.77
C ASP A 190 -19.02 8.03 -16.25
N PHE A 191 -17.81 8.02 -15.70
CA PHE A 191 -17.56 8.36 -14.31
C PHE A 191 -17.93 9.81 -14.00
N VAL A 192 -17.53 10.75 -14.87
CA VAL A 192 -17.90 12.18 -14.73
C VAL A 192 -19.41 12.38 -14.82
N LYS A 193 -20.09 11.67 -15.72
CA LYS A 193 -21.55 11.75 -15.89
C LYS A 193 -22.29 11.31 -14.62
N VAL A 194 -21.79 10.32 -13.88
CA VAL A 194 -22.40 9.88 -12.61
C VAL A 194 -22.48 11.04 -11.61
N PHE A 195 -21.43 11.85 -11.49
CA PHE A 195 -21.43 13.01 -10.58
C PHE A 195 -22.20 14.18 -11.18
N ALA A 196 -21.93 14.55 -12.43
CA ALA A 196 -22.55 15.69 -13.07
C ALA A 196 -24.08 15.61 -13.08
N SER A 197 -24.65 14.43 -13.36
CA SER A 197 -26.10 14.21 -13.38
C SER A 197 -26.78 14.31 -12.01
N ARG A 198 -26.01 14.29 -10.90
CA ARG A 198 -26.53 14.35 -9.53
C ARG A 198 -26.38 15.71 -8.87
N VAL A 199 -25.50 16.56 -9.40
CA VAL A 199 -25.15 17.85 -8.77
C VAL A 199 -25.36 19.06 -9.69
N TYR A 200 -25.56 18.84 -10.99
CA TYR A 200 -25.83 19.92 -11.94
C TYR A 200 -27.29 19.89 -12.39
N ASP A 201 -28.04 20.94 -12.08
CA ASP A 201 -29.47 21.05 -12.38
C ASP A 201 -29.78 21.38 -13.86
N GLY A 202 -28.75 21.64 -14.67
CA GLY A 202 -28.89 22.04 -16.07
C GLY A 202 -28.62 20.92 -17.08
N VAL A 203 -28.79 21.25 -18.37
CA VAL A 203 -28.42 20.32 -19.45
C VAL A 203 -26.90 20.17 -19.51
N ILE A 204 -26.43 18.92 -19.46
CA ILE A 204 -25.01 18.59 -19.57
C ILE A 204 -24.53 18.80 -21.02
N THR A 205 -24.12 20.04 -21.32
CA THR A 205 -23.46 20.40 -22.58
C THR A 205 -22.00 19.93 -22.59
N GLN A 206 -21.34 19.96 -23.75
CA GLN A 206 -19.92 19.62 -23.85
C GLN A 206 -19.04 20.49 -22.93
N LYS A 207 -19.30 21.81 -22.89
CA LYS A 207 -18.57 22.75 -22.03
C LYS A 207 -18.75 22.43 -20.54
N VAL A 208 -19.97 22.06 -20.14
CA VAL A 208 -20.25 21.61 -18.77
C VAL A 208 -19.51 20.30 -18.48
N ARG A 209 -19.50 19.35 -19.43
CA ARG A 209 -18.77 18.09 -19.26
C ARG A 209 -17.26 18.29 -19.07
N GLU A 210 -16.64 19.17 -19.86
CA GLU A 210 -15.22 19.51 -19.74
C GLU A 210 -14.91 20.15 -18.38
N GLN A 211 -15.77 21.06 -17.90
CA GLN A 211 -15.65 21.62 -16.55
C GLN A 211 -15.79 20.53 -15.47
N PHE A 212 -16.74 19.61 -15.64
CA PHE A 212 -16.99 18.53 -14.70
C PHE A 212 -15.88 17.48 -14.68
N HIS A 213 -15.11 17.30 -15.75
CA HIS A 213 -13.89 16.49 -15.74
C HIS A 213 -12.88 17.02 -14.72
N GLU A 214 -12.59 18.32 -14.76
CA GLU A 214 -11.65 18.96 -13.83
C GLU A 214 -12.18 18.94 -12.39
N LEU A 215 -13.46 19.27 -12.21
CA LEU A 215 -14.10 19.28 -10.89
C LEU A 215 -14.15 17.88 -10.27
N THR A 216 -14.50 16.85 -11.05
CA THR A 216 -14.55 15.46 -10.58
C THR A 216 -13.17 14.99 -10.14
N ARG A 217 -12.14 15.22 -10.95
CA ARG A 217 -10.76 14.86 -10.59
C ARG A 217 -10.33 15.56 -9.30
N LYS A 218 -10.57 16.86 -9.19
CA LYS A 218 -10.22 17.64 -7.99
C LYS A 218 -10.95 17.12 -6.75
N ALA A 219 -12.26 16.89 -6.84
CA ALA A 219 -13.09 16.43 -5.73
C ALA A 219 -12.67 15.02 -5.26
N VAL A 220 -12.38 14.10 -6.18
CA VAL A 220 -11.94 12.73 -5.83
C VAL A 220 -10.60 12.74 -5.11
N VAL A 221 -9.62 13.53 -5.58
CA VAL A 221 -8.31 13.64 -4.92
C VAL A 221 -8.46 14.27 -3.53
N GLN A 222 -9.25 15.33 -3.40
CA GLN A 222 -9.53 15.96 -2.10
C GLN A 222 -10.19 14.98 -1.13
N PHE A 223 -11.24 14.29 -1.57
CA PHE A 223 -11.93 13.30 -0.75
C PHE A 223 -11.02 12.16 -0.28
N LEU A 224 -10.16 11.61 -1.16
CA LEU A 224 -9.22 10.57 -0.76
C LEU A 224 -8.20 11.07 0.27
N ASN A 225 -7.70 12.29 0.10
CA ASN A 225 -6.80 12.91 1.08
C ASN A 225 -7.51 13.12 2.43
N ASP A 226 -8.76 13.56 2.42
CA ASP A 226 -9.56 13.72 3.63
C ASP A 226 -9.77 12.38 4.33
N GLN A 227 -10.08 11.29 3.60
CA GLN A 227 -10.22 9.95 4.18
C GLN A 227 -8.91 9.41 4.78
N ILE A 228 -7.77 9.68 4.13
CA ILE A 228 -6.45 9.32 4.66
C ILE A 228 -6.19 10.11 5.96
N ASN A 229 -6.45 11.42 5.94
CA ASN A 229 -6.30 12.28 7.11
C ASN A 229 -7.19 11.84 8.26
N ASP A 230 -8.44 11.45 8.00
CA ASP A 230 -9.37 10.98 9.02
C ASP A 230 -8.94 9.63 9.61
N ARG A 231 -8.46 8.69 8.78
CA ARG A 231 -7.86 7.44 9.28
C ARG A 231 -6.61 7.68 10.10
N LEU A 232 -5.74 8.59 9.69
CA LEU A 232 -4.54 8.98 10.46
C LEU A 232 -4.95 9.57 11.81
N LYS A 233 -5.87 10.54 11.85
CA LYS A 233 -6.43 11.10 13.08
C LYS A 233 -7.04 10.03 13.99
N SER A 234 -7.77 9.07 13.42
CA SER A 234 -8.38 7.95 14.16
C SER A 234 -7.34 6.99 14.76
N ALA A 235 -6.30 6.65 13.99
CA ALA A 235 -5.19 5.83 14.48
C ALA A 235 -4.36 6.55 15.56
N MET A 236 -4.22 7.87 15.45
CA MET A 236 -3.45 8.72 16.37
C MET A 236 -4.20 9.04 17.67
N SER A 237 -5.54 9.01 17.65
CA SER A 237 -6.41 9.17 18.83
C SER A 237 -6.65 7.85 19.58
N GLY A 238 -6.06 6.73 19.15
CA GLY A 238 -6.14 5.45 19.84
C GLY A 238 -7.48 4.73 19.71
N ALA A 239 -8.38 5.18 18.83
CA ALA A 239 -9.66 4.53 18.59
C ALA A 239 -9.54 3.50 17.46
N LEU A 240 -8.94 2.34 17.75
CA LEU A 240 -9.14 1.15 16.93
C LEU A 240 -10.56 0.62 17.20
N GLN A 241 -11.54 1.07 16.43
CA GLN A 241 -12.79 0.31 16.27
C GLN A 241 -12.69 -0.53 15.00
N PRO A 242 -12.89 -1.86 15.08
CA PRO A 242 -13.10 -2.68 13.90
C PRO A 242 -14.38 -2.20 13.21
N ALA A 243 -14.27 -1.88 11.92
CA ALA A 243 -15.42 -1.64 11.06
C ALA A 243 -16.20 -2.95 10.90
N GLN A 244 -17.20 -3.17 11.75
CA GLN A 244 -18.30 -4.08 11.43
C GLN A 244 -19.30 -3.32 10.57
N ALA A 245 -19.54 -3.86 9.38
CA ALA A 245 -20.63 -3.44 8.52
C ALA A 245 -21.97 -3.73 9.20
N SER A 246 -22.67 -2.68 9.60
CA SER A 246 -24.10 -2.74 9.92
C SER A 246 -24.80 -1.59 9.20
N LEU A 247 -25.69 -1.99 8.28
CA LEU A 247 -26.60 -1.12 7.53
C LEU A 247 -27.44 -0.25 8.50
N PRO A 248 -27.59 1.06 8.25
CA PRO A 248 -28.62 1.83 8.93
C PRO A 248 -29.95 1.69 8.20
N VAL A 249 -30.94 1.10 8.88
CA VAL A 249 -32.35 1.25 8.53
C VAL A 249 -32.83 2.62 8.98
N ALA A 250 -33.52 3.31 8.06
CA ALA A 250 -34.06 4.64 8.24
C ALA A 250 -35.30 4.69 9.14
N THR A 251 -35.37 5.72 9.99
CA THR A 251 -36.54 6.53 10.39
C THR A 251 -35.93 7.77 11.08
N GLY A 252 -36.09 9.02 10.68
CA GLY A 252 -37.35 9.71 10.37
C GLY A 252 -37.78 10.50 11.62
N ASP A 253 -37.28 11.72 11.81
CA ASP A 253 -38.11 12.95 11.93
C ASP A 253 -37.31 14.20 12.35
N THR A 254 -37.80 15.31 11.80
CA THR A 254 -37.45 16.73 11.85
C THR A 254 -37.36 17.37 13.23
N GLU A 255 -36.52 18.40 13.37
CA GLU A 255 -36.94 19.76 13.77
C GLU A 255 -35.84 20.82 13.51
N GLN A 256 -36.28 21.98 12.98
CA GLN A 256 -35.52 23.21 12.74
C GLN A 256 -35.50 24.09 14.00
N SER A 257 -34.41 24.85 14.22
CA SER A 257 -34.51 26.28 14.61
C SER A 257 -33.14 26.99 14.67
N ASP A 258 -33.03 28.04 13.85
CA ASP A 258 -32.42 29.38 14.00
C ASP A 258 -31.11 29.68 14.77
N VAL A 259 -30.16 30.20 13.98
CA VAL A 259 -29.35 31.44 14.10
C VAL A 259 -28.94 31.99 15.49
N ARG A 260 -27.62 32.17 15.69
CA ARG A 260 -26.99 33.39 16.23
C ARG A 260 -25.46 33.38 16.05
N ASP A 261 -24.93 34.47 15.49
CA ASP A 261 -23.52 34.88 15.53
C ASP A 261 -23.10 35.31 16.94
N GLU A 262 -21.92 34.90 17.40
CA GLU A 262 -20.85 35.75 17.98
C GLU A 262 -19.54 34.94 18.16
N PRO A 263 -18.35 35.61 18.17
CA PRO A 263 -17.06 34.97 17.96
C PRO A 263 -16.47 34.43 19.27
N GLU A 264 -16.20 33.13 19.32
CA GLU A 264 -15.39 32.55 20.41
C GLU A 264 -13.98 32.25 19.90
N ASP A 265 -13.01 32.99 20.42
CA ASP A 265 -11.59 32.62 20.48
C ASP A 265 -11.43 31.30 21.27
N LYS A 266 -11.78 30.19 20.61
CA LYS A 266 -11.47 28.85 21.08
C LYS A 266 -10.02 28.57 20.73
N VAL A 267 -9.27 28.12 21.73
CA VAL A 267 -7.98 27.45 21.55
C VAL A 267 -8.23 26.26 20.62
N LEU A 268 -8.01 26.48 19.33
CA LEU A 268 -8.25 25.55 18.25
C LEU A 268 -6.89 25.07 17.79
N THR A 269 -6.49 23.90 18.30
CA THR A 269 -5.29 23.23 17.84
C THR A 269 -5.38 23.04 16.33
N THR A 270 -4.51 23.75 15.61
CA THR A 270 -4.51 23.73 14.15
C THR A 270 -3.85 22.45 13.63
N LEU A 271 -4.19 22.03 12.40
CA LEU A 271 -3.55 20.87 11.77
C LEU A 271 -2.03 21.06 11.65
N GLU A 272 -1.60 22.30 11.45
CA GLU A 272 -0.19 22.66 11.31
C GLU A 272 0.58 22.52 12.65
N GLU A 273 -0.04 22.87 13.77
CA GLU A 273 0.55 22.64 15.11
C GLU A 273 0.67 21.14 15.44
N LEU A 274 -0.32 20.33 15.03
CA LEU A 274 -0.25 18.87 15.16
C LEU A 274 0.86 18.28 14.29
N GLU A 275 0.97 18.72 13.03
CA GLU A 275 2.04 18.30 12.13
C GLU A 275 3.42 18.62 12.71
N GLY A 276 3.61 19.86 13.19
CA GLY A 276 4.82 20.26 13.89
C GLY A 276 5.10 19.40 15.14
N TYR A 277 4.08 19.05 15.92
CA TYR A 277 4.24 18.12 17.04
C TYR A 277 4.68 16.73 16.61
N HIS A 278 4.13 16.17 15.53
CA HIS A 278 4.54 14.86 15.04
C HIS A 278 5.97 14.85 14.54
N ILE A 279 6.42 15.92 13.90
CA ILE A 279 7.82 16.09 13.49
C ILE A 279 8.73 16.13 14.73
N VAL A 280 8.44 16.99 15.70
CA VAL A 280 9.23 17.08 16.94
C VAL A 280 9.24 15.75 17.69
N ARG A 281 8.09 15.08 17.80
CA ARG A 281 7.97 13.76 18.42
C ARG A 281 8.79 12.70 17.69
N ALA A 282 8.80 12.72 16.35
CA ALA A 282 9.60 11.80 15.54
C ALA A 282 11.10 12.03 15.69
N VAL A 283 11.54 13.29 15.79
CA VAL A 283 12.94 13.67 16.02
C VAL A 283 13.41 13.24 17.40
N VAL A 284 12.60 13.51 18.43
CA VAL A 284 12.98 13.36 19.84
C VAL A 284 12.84 11.91 20.31
N ARG A 285 12.03 11.07 19.66
CA ARG A 285 11.90 9.64 20.01
C ARG A 285 13.20 8.85 19.92
N SER A 286 14.23 9.37 19.23
CA SER A 286 15.52 8.71 19.14
C SER A 286 16.30 8.76 20.46
N VAL A 287 15.91 9.64 21.39
CA VAL A 287 16.58 9.81 22.70
C VAL A 287 15.65 9.54 23.89
N VAL A 288 14.33 9.57 23.71
CA VAL A 288 13.36 9.33 24.79
C VAL A 288 12.11 8.59 24.30
N ASP A 289 11.42 7.87 25.18
CA ASP A 289 10.18 7.17 24.83
C ASP A 289 9.09 8.16 24.36
N ALA A 290 8.42 7.81 23.25
CA ALA A 290 7.38 8.62 22.63
C ALA A 290 6.16 8.89 23.54
N LYS A 291 5.96 8.12 24.61
CA LYS A 291 4.91 8.34 25.63
C LYS A 291 5.22 9.51 26.57
N ARG A 292 6.49 9.89 26.70
CA ARG A 292 6.94 11.00 27.54
C ARG A 292 6.79 12.35 26.84
N ILE A 293 6.48 12.39 25.56
CA ILE A 293 6.40 13.62 24.75
C ILE A 293 4.94 14.04 24.63
N VAL A 294 4.57 15.13 25.29
CA VAL A 294 3.17 15.59 25.41
C VAL A 294 3.01 16.98 24.83
N GLN A 295 1.89 17.23 24.15
CA GLN A 295 1.53 18.54 23.62
C GLN A 295 0.56 19.27 24.57
N ARG A 296 0.70 20.59 24.67
CA ARG A 296 -0.25 21.48 25.33
C ARG A 296 -0.49 22.70 24.48
N ASP A 297 -1.75 22.89 24.10
CA ASP A 297 -2.16 24.05 23.36
C ASP A 297 -2.39 25.24 24.31
N THR A 298 -1.90 26.41 23.92
CA THR A 298 -2.08 27.65 24.66
C THR A 298 -2.42 28.78 23.68
N GLN A 299 -3.12 29.81 24.15
CA GLN A 299 -3.52 30.95 23.31
C GLN A 299 -2.35 31.64 22.56
N SER A 300 -1.12 31.53 23.08
CA SER A 300 0.05 32.22 22.51
C SER A 300 0.94 31.32 21.67
N TYR A 301 0.94 30.01 21.93
CA TYR A 301 1.83 29.04 21.30
C TYR A 301 1.38 27.61 21.55
N PHE A 302 1.83 26.69 20.71
CA PHE A 302 1.67 25.26 20.92
C PHE A 302 2.90 24.68 21.61
N GLY A 303 2.73 24.23 22.86
CA GLY A 303 3.83 23.75 23.70
C GLY A 303 4.07 22.25 23.55
N ILE A 304 5.34 21.84 23.43
CA ILE A 304 5.75 20.45 23.43
C ILE A 304 6.64 20.21 24.64
N LEU A 305 6.23 19.30 25.51
CA LEU A 305 6.78 19.09 26.85
C LEU A 305 7.23 17.65 27.03
N LEU A 306 8.22 17.46 27.89
CA LEU A 306 8.60 16.15 28.41
C LEU A 306 7.86 15.85 29.72
N ASP A 307 7.38 14.63 29.88
CA ASP A 307 6.70 14.10 31.07
C ASP A 307 5.44 14.90 31.47
N ASP A 308 4.77 15.54 30.51
CA ASP A 308 3.65 16.49 30.76
C ASP A 308 3.99 17.58 31.80
N ASN A 309 5.25 18.00 31.87
CA ASN A 309 5.73 18.92 32.89
C ASN A 309 6.15 20.27 32.29
N ASN A 310 5.47 21.35 32.69
CA ASN A 310 5.78 22.72 32.25
C ASN A 310 7.23 23.18 32.59
N ARG A 311 7.94 22.48 33.48
CA ARG A 311 9.36 22.75 33.81
C ARG A 311 10.35 22.02 32.90
N LYS A 312 9.86 21.17 31.99
CA LYS A 312 10.65 20.41 31.01
C LYS A 312 10.16 20.67 29.56
N PRO A 313 10.19 21.93 29.08
CA PRO A 313 9.74 22.24 27.73
C PRO A 313 10.75 21.80 26.67
N ILE A 314 10.32 21.04 25.67
CA ILE A 314 11.14 20.59 24.55
C ILE A 314 11.25 21.71 23.52
N CYS A 315 10.11 22.27 23.10
CA CYS A 315 10.05 23.45 22.26
C CYS A 315 8.64 24.09 22.31
N ARG A 316 8.50 25.26 21.68
CA ARG A 316 7.23 25.96 21.47
C ARG A 316 7.05 26.29 19.99
N LEU A 317 5.91 25.97 19.42
CA LEU A 317 5.56 26.35 18.05
C LEU A 317 4.69 27.60 18.10
N HIS A 318 5.14 28.67 17.43
CA HIS A 318 4.44 29.95 17.37
C HIS A 318 3.86 30.14 15.97
N PHE A 319 2.76 29.47 15.66
CA PHE A 319 2.13 29.47 14.32
C PHE A 319 0.95 30.46 14.19
N ASN A 320 0.63 31.16 15.28
CA ASN A 320 -0.48 32.11 15.37
C ASN A 320 -0.31 33.40 14.55
N ARG A 321 0.77 33.55 13.76
CA ARG A 321 1.09 34.76 12.97
C ARG A 321 1.57 34.39 11.57
N SER A 322 1.59 35.38 10.67
CA SER A 322 2.06 35.20 9.29
C SER A 322 3.50 34.68 9.18
N GLN A 323 4.40 35.13 10.06
CA GLN A 323 5.72 34.56 10.24
C GLN A 323 5.69 33.53 11.38
N LYS A 324 6.09 32.30 11.07
CA LYS A 324 6.14 31.19 12.02
C LYS A 324 7.49 31.16 12.72
N TYR A 325 7.47 30.69 13.97
CA TYR A 325 8.70 30.51 14.74
C TYR A 325 8.69 29.19 15.52
N ILE A 326 9.87 28.61 15.69
CA ILE A 326 10.16 27.57 16.68
C ILE A 326 10.95 28.17 17.84
N GLY A 327 10.43 28.01 19.06
CA GLY A 327 11.10 28.38 20.30
C GLY A 327 11.89 27.20 20.86
N ILE A 328 13.21 27.34 20.98
CA ILE A 328 14.14 26.32 21.46
C ILE A 328 14.71 26.76 22.81
N PHE A 329 14.94 25.81 23.72
CA PHE A 329 15.44 26.07 25.07
C PHE A 329 16.90 25.67 25.24
N ASP A 330 17.68 26.54 25.90
CA ASP A 330 19.04 26.25 26.34
C ASP A 330 19.09 25.56 27.72
N GLU A 331 20.31 25.33 28.24
CA GLU A 331 20.54 24.68 29.54
C GLU A 331 19.98 25.49 30.72
N GLU A 332 19.97 26.82 30.59
CA GLU A 332 19.41 27.76 31.57
C GLU A 332 17.88 27.94 31.42
N LYS A 333 17.26 27.23 30.46
CA LYS A 333 15.83 27.29 30.10
C LYS A 333 15.39 28.62 29.50
N ASN A 334 16.30 29.38 28.90
CA ASN A 334 15.96 30.55 28.11
C ASN A 334 15.44 30.12 26.73
N GLU A 335 14.33 30.71 26.29
CA GLU A 335 13.74 30.45 24.98
C GLU A 335 14.35 31.37 23.92
N THR A 336 14.89 30.79 22.85
CA THR A 336 15.29 31.51 21.63
C THR A 336 14.33 31.17 20.49
N ARG A 337 13.79 32.18 19.81
CA ARG A 337 12.87 32.01 18.68
C ARG A 337 13.62 32.06 17.36
N HIS A 338 13.43 31.02 16.55
CA HIS A 338 13.96 30.93 15.19
C HIS A 338 12.82 30.99 14.19
N ALA A 339 12.96 31.83 13.17
CA ALA A 339 11.96 31.97 12.11
C ALA A 339 11.98 30.74 11.21
N ILE A 340 10.80 30.20 10.90
CA ILE A 340 10.62 29.10 9.95
C ILE A 340 9.59 29.50 8.89
N ASN A 341 9.75 29.00 7.68
CA ASN A 341 8.84 29.21 6.55
C ASN A 341 7.85 28.06 6.42
N SER A 342 8.27 26.85 6.77
CA SER A 342 7.45 25.63 6.72
C SER A 342 7.64 24.76 7.97
N VAL A 343 6.75 23.81 8.19
CA VAL A 343 6.90 22.80 9.26
C VAL A 343 8.09 21.86 9.02
N ASP A 344 8.52 21.67 7.77
CA ASP A 344 9.68 20.84 7.43
C ASP A 344 10.99 21.46 7.97
N ASP A 345 11.05 22.79 8.09
CA ASP A 345 12.22 23.51 8.62
C ASP A 345 12.52 23.11 10.09
N ILE A 346 11.57 22.49 10.80
CA ILE A 346 11.79 21.92 12.14
C ILE A 346 12.93 20.89 12.13
N TYR A 347 13.15 20.16 11.02
CA TYR A 347 14.23 19.19 10.90
C TYR A 347 15.62 19.82 11.04
N GLU A 348 15.79 21.10 10.67
CA GLU A 348 17.06 21.83 10.82
C GLU A 348 17.46 22.00 12.30
N TYR A 349 16.48 21.92 13.21
CA TYR A 349 16.68 22.07 14.65
C TYR A 349 16.74 20.72 15.40
N SER A 350 16.85 19.60 14.66
CA SER A 350 16.78 18.25 15.23
C SER A 350 17.78 18.01 16.37
N ASP A 351 19.03 18.44 16.20
CA ASP A 351 20.07 18.25 17.21
C ASP A 351 19.85 19.09 18.45
N HIS A 352 19.31 20.31 18.28
CA HIS A 352 18.94 21.17 19.40
C HIS A 352 17.79 20.56 20.21
N LEU A 353 16.74 20.05 19.54
CA LEU A 353 15.61 19.40 20.19
C LEU A 353 16.03 18.17 21.01
N LYS A 354 16.94 17.35 20.47
CA LYS A 354 17.50 16.20 21.21
C LYS A 354 18.34 16.65 22.40
N LYS A 355 19.15 17.71 22.24
CA LYS A 355 19.98 18.27 23.31
C LYS A 355 19.12 18.84 24.44
N THR A 356 18.03 19.53 24.13
CA THR A 356 17.08 20.07 25.13
C THR A 356 16.48 18.97 25.99
N VAL A 357 16.14 17.81 25.41
CA VAL A 357 15.68 16.65 26.21
C VAL A 357 16.78 16.13 27.13
N GLY A 358 18.03 16.11 26.67
CA GLY A 358 19.19 15.70 27.49
C GLY A 358 19.43 16.57 28.72
N TYR A 359 18.87 17.78 28.80
CA TYR A 359 18.95 18.62 30.01
C TYR A 359 17.96 18.20 31.11
N TYR A 360 16.99 17.33 30.81
CA TYR A 360 15.88 16.99 31.71
C TYR A 360 15.81 15.52 32.13
N ASP A 361 16.73 14.70 31.61
CA ASP A 361 16.84 13.27 31.92
C ASP A 361 17.81 13.01 33.08
#